data_AF-A0A9E0VKK2-F1
#
_entry.id   AF-A0A9E0VKK2-F1
#
_cell.length_a   1.000
_cell.length_b   1.000
_cell.length_c   1.000
_cell.angle_alpha   90.00
_cell.angle_beta   90.00
_cell.angle_gamma   90.00
#
_symmetry.space_group_name_H-M   'P 1'
#
loop_
_entity.id
_entity.type
_entity.pdbx_description
1 polymer ?
#
loop_
_entity_poly.entity_id
_entity_poly.type
_entity_poly.pdbx_seq_one_letter_code
_entity_poly.pdbx_strand_id
1 'polypeptide(L)'
;MEVDSTTRISQAQSAAAKAEREAAERVTQAQKHVRDAGREEEKQLDHLRDAYEQRTAVERSRGEDYIEAVRNRNYQRVSEMQRQAENDEHRVTTDHEKNIRDTNRRYTDAQIAATRRGEAELKETTERNYKSQEFERLSSNEKIAILKQQFAEEKAQIEADRRDTTATLSKQSQTHRKELEEQTRAAVEESTEHYKEAYEGALKQNRDAMADLNWRASKDIEQLKRDTTMKLDAYSSQKTDPFYRMVNVDGKLTEHADQFVFTAKIPEHERDRININIRGNELIISGKRKSEEALEVEPGRVARTSSYQSFSENFPLNFPVDPKNLTREYDGDTLVVRIPKRATYEPAKPKPVVSRSAAERPHFPKNLPGEAELAKLNDPERGPEPQDERIPPSKRKRTGTTFETS
;
A
#
# COMPACT_ATOMS: atom_id res chain seq x y z
N MET A 1 174.78 -73.61 149.26
CA MET A 1 173.57 -73.63 150.10
C MET A 1 172.38 -73.50 149.17
N GLU A 2 171.74 -74.59 148.75
CA GLU A 2 170.82 -75.44 149.54
C GLU A 2 169.38 -74.90 149.57
N VAL A 3 168.48 -75.72 149.00
CA VAL A 3 167.04 -75.92 149.29
C VAL A 3 165.96 -75.01 148.61
N ASP A 4 165.05 -75.74 147.95
CA ASP A 4 163.63 -75.50 147.56
C ASP A 4 163.20 -74.67 146.33
N SER A 5 162.86 -75.39 145.24
CA SER A 5 162.33 -74.87 143.96
C SER A 5 161.11 -75.63 143.38
N THR A 6 160.31 -76.36 144.18
CA THR A 6 159.27 -77.28 143.66
C THR A 6 157.80 -76.93 143.97
N THR A 7 157.48 -75.77 144.55
CA THR A 7 156.10 -75.43 145.00
C THR A 7 155.43 -74.26 144.24
N ARG A 8 156.00 -73.78 143.13
CA ARG A 8 155.46 -72.60 142.39
C ARG A 8 154.64 -72.90 141.12
N ILE A 9 154.46 -74.15 140.71
CA ILE A 9 153.82 -74.49 139.41
C ILE A 9 152.37 -75.01 139.54
N SER A 10 151.92 -75.54 140.68
CA SER A 10 150.55 -76.11 140.79
C SER A 10 149.44 -75.09 141.14
N GLN A 11 149.78 -73.88 141.58
CA GLN A 11 148.77 -72.86 141.94
C GLN A 11 148.32 -72.00 140.74
N ALA A 12 149.01 -72.02 139.61
CA ALA A 12 148.64 -71.24 138.43
C ALA A 12 147.52 -71.89 137.58
N GLN A 13 147.38 -73.23 137.61
CA GLN A 13 146.39 -73.93 136.77
C GLN A 13 144.97 -73.98 137.36
N SER A 14 144.79 -73.84 138.67
CA SER A 14 143.45 -73.85 139.30
C SER A 14 142.71 -72.50 139.20
N ALA A 15 143.43 -71.40 138.96
CA ALA A 15 142.84 -70.07 138.77
C ALA A 15 142.18 -69.90 137.39
N ALA A 16 142.69 -70.55 136.34
CA ALA A 16 142.16 -70.43 134.98
C ALA A 16 140.79 -71.13 134.79
N ALA A 17 140.60 -72.32 135.36
CA ALA A 17 139.35 -73.08 135.22
C ALA A 17 138.15 -72.45 135.96
N LYS A 18 138.41 -71.64 137.00
CA LYS A 18 137.35 -70.92 137.73
C LYS A 18 136.83 -69.72 136.94
N ALA A 19 137.71 -69.04 136.20
CA ALA A 19 137.34 -67.89 135.37
C ALA A 19 136.45 -68.27 134.17
N GLU A 20 136.66 -69.44 133.54
CA GLU A 20 135.83 -69.90 132.42
C GLU A 20 134.39 -70.23 132.83
N ARG A 21 134.18 -70.80 134.04
CA ARG A 21 132.81 -71.07 134.54
C ARG A 21 132.04 -69.80 134.84
N GLU A 22 132.67 -68.79 135.44
CA GLU A 22 132.04 -67.49 135.68
C GLU A 22 131.69 -66.76 134.36
N ALA A 23 132.52 -66.91 133.32
CA ALA A 23 132.22 -66.33 132.01
C ALA A 23 131.01 -67.01 131.34
N ALA A 24 130.90 -68.34 131.42
CA ALA A 24 129.76 -69.07 130.85
C ALA A 24 128.42 -68.76 131.55
N GLU A 25 128.43 -68.59 132.87
CA GLU A 25 127.23 -68.18 133.63
C GLU A 25 126.76 -66.76 133.28
N ARG A 26 127.69 -65.82 133.06
CA ARG A 26 127.33 -64.45 132.62
C ARG A 26 126.69 -64.43 131.24
N VAL A 27 127.19 -65.25 130.30
CA VAL A 27 126.62 -65.34 128.94
C VAL A 27 125.21 -65.92 128.97
N THR A 28 124.96 -66.94 129.79
CA THR A 28 123.62 -67.53 129.93
C THR A 28 122.63 -66.58 130.61
N GLN A 29 123.06 -65.84 131.64
CA GLN A 29 122.23 -64.79 132.23
C GLN A 29 121.92 -63.66 131.23
N ALA A 30 122.90 -63.22 130.45
CA ALA A 30 122.70 -62.21 129.41
C ALA A 30 121.72 -62.70 128.33
N GLN A 31 121.85 -63.95 127.86
CA GLN A 31 120.93 -64.54 126.88
C GLN A 31 119.50 -64.67 127.42
N LYS A 32 119.33 -64.90 128.73
CA LYS A 32 118.02 -64.94 129.37
C LYS A 32 117.40 -63.55 129.45
N HIS A 33 118.17 -62.54 129.87
CA HIS A 33 117.71 -61.15 129.87
C HIS A 33 117.31 -60.65 128.48
N VAL A 34 118.06 -60.98 127.42
CA VAL A 34 117.70 -60.62 126.04
C VAL A 34 116.39 -61.28 125.60
N ARG A 35 116.16 -62.55 125.98
CA ARG A 35 114.91 -63.25 125.67
C ARG A 35 113.70 -62.68 126.43
N ASP A 36 113.88 -62.38 127.71
CA ASP A 36 112.81 -61.83 128.54
C ASP A 36 112.49 -60.39 128.10
N ALA A 37 113.51 -59.58 127.78
CA ALA A 37 113.33 -58.24 127.20
C ALA A 37 112.62 -58.30 125.83
N GLY A 38 112.97 -59.25 124.95
CA GLY A 38 112.30 -59.42 123.66
C GLY A 38 110.82 -59.81 123.80
N ARG A 39 110.46 -60.62 124.81
CA ARG A 39 109.06 -60.97 125.10
C ARG A 39 108.28 -59.79 125.68
N GLU A 40 108.93 -58.92 126.46
CA GLU A 40 108.31 -57.70 126.97
C GLU A 40 108.08 -56.69 125.84
N GLU A 41 109.03 -56.51 124.93
CA GLU A 41 108.85 -55.69 123.73
C GLU A 41 107.73 -56.21 122.82
N GLU A 42 107.65 -57.53 122.60
CA GLU A 42 106.59 -58.14 121.78
C GLU A 42 105.20 -57.87 122.37
N LYS A 43 105.03 -58.00 123.70
CA LYS A 43 103.78 -57.65 124.37
C LYS A 43 103.46 -56.15 124.29
N GLN A 44 104.48 -55.29 124.40
CA GLN A 44 104.28 -53.84 124.24
C GLN A 44 103.86 -53.49 122.81
N LEU A 45 104.44 -54.15 121.80
CA LEU A 45 104.06 -53.99 120.40
C LEU A 45 102.64 -54.47 120.13
N ASP A 46 102.23 -55.61 120.69
CA ASP A 46 100.87 -56.12 120.57
C ASP A 46 99.85 -55.19 121.22
N HIS A 47 100.13 -54.68 122.43
CA HIS A 47 99.28 -53.67 123.07
C HIS A 47 99.20 -52.38 122.25
N LEU A 48 100.31 -51.94 121.65
CA LEU A 48 100.34 -50.78 120.77
C LEU A 48 99.46 -51.04 119.53
N ARG A 49 99.58 -52.22 118.93
CA ARG A 49 98.82 -52.63 117.75
C ARG A 49 97.32 -52.69 118.05
N ASP A 50 96.92 -53.32 119.14
CA ASP A 50 95.53 -53.38 119.59
C ASP A 50 94.97 -51.97 119.87
N ALA A 51 95.76 -51.10 120.50
CA ALA A 51 95.35 -49.71 120.73
C ALA A 51 95.18 -48.92 119.43
N TYR A 52 96.06 -49.13 118.43
CA TYR A 52 95.92 -48.55 117.10
C TYR A 52 94.74 -49.12 116.32
N GLU A 53 94.49 -50.42 116.40
CA GLU A 53 93.34 -51.08 115.75
C GLU A 53 92.02 -50.61 116.37
N GLN A 54 91.92 -50.51 117.70
CA GLN A 54 90.75 -49.94 118.37
C GLN A 54 90.53 -48.46 117.99
N ARG A 55 91.60 -47.65 117.98
CA ARG A 55 91.50 -46.25 117.59
C ARG A 55 91.05 -46.08 116.14
N THR A 56 91.63 -46.84 115.22
CA THR A 56 91.25 -46.79 113.80
C THR A 56 89.85 -47.31 113.55
N ALA A 57 89.39 -48.33 114.28
CA ALA A 57 88.01 -48.81 114.23
C ALA A 57 87.02 -47.73 114.73
N VAL A 58 87.34 -47.05 115.83
CA VAL A 58 86.53 -45.92 116.33
C VAL A 58 86.52 -44.75 115.35
N GLU A 59 87.67 -44.41 114.75
CA GLU A 59 87.75 -43.35 113.73
C GLU A 59 86.97 -43.72 112.45
N ARG A 60 86.99 -44.99 112.01
CA ARG A 60 86.17 -45.47 110.89
C ARG A 60 84.68 -45.41 111.19
N SER A 61 84.24 -45.91 112.35
CA SER A 61 82.83 -45.84 112.77
C SER A 61 82.35 -44.39 112.86
N ARG A 62 83.13 -43.48 113.45
CA ARG A 62 82.81 -42.05 113.46
C ARG A 62 82.73 -41.45 112.04
N GLY A 63 83.59 -41.90 111.14
CA GLY A 63 83.58 -41.50 109.73
C GLY A 63 82.32 -42.00 109.00
N GLU A 64 81.94 -43.25 109.21
CA GLU A 64 80.73 -43.87 108.65
C GLU A 64 79.46 -43.19 109.19
N ASP A 65 79.36 -42.99 110.51
CA ASP A 65 78.26 -42.27 111.15
C ASP A 65 78.13 -40.83 110.59
N TYR A 66 79.25 -40.16 110.38
CA TYR A 66 79.28 -38.82 109.79
C TYR A 66 78.77 -38.85 108.34
N ILE A 67 79.23 -39.81 107.52
CA ILE A 67 78.78 -39.97 106.13
C ILE A 67 77.29 -40.28 106.07
N GLU A 68 76.79 -41.14 106.94
CA GLU A 68 75.38 -41.50 107.02
C GLU A 68 74.52 -40.31 107.46
N ALA A 69 74.97 -39.54 108.47
CA ALA A 69 74.30 -38.32 108.88
C ALA A 69 74.22 -37.27 107.74
N VAL A 70 75.30 -37.12 106.96
CA VAL A 70 75.32 -36.25 105.78
C VAL A 70 74.40 -36.77 104.67
N ARG A 71 74.40 -38.08 104.40
CA ARG A 71 73.48 -38.69 103.43
C ARG A 71 72.03 -38.47 103.83
N ASN A 72 71.66 -38.76 105.07
CA ASN A 72 70.30 -38.57 105.58
C ASN A 72 69.86 -37.11 105.49
N ARG A 73 70.74 -36.16 105.84
CA ARG A 73 70.46 -34.73 105.68
C ARG A 73 70.28 -34.34 104.21
N ASN A 74 71.07 -34.90 103.29
CA ASN A 74 70.93 -34.64 101.87
C ASN A 74 69.63 -35.26 101.31
N TYR A 75 69.27 -36.48 101.71
CA TYR A 75 67.99 -37.10 101.33
C TYR A 75 66.80 -36.29 101.82
N GLN A 76 66.83 -35.81 103.07
CA GLN A 76 65.80 -34.94 103.61
C GLN A 76 65.69 -33.64 102.79
N ARG A 77 66.82 -32.98 102.49
CA ARG A 77 66.83 -31.77 101.66
C ARG A 77 66.30 -32.02 100.25
N VAL A 78 66.66 -33.13 99.60
CA VAL A 78 66.16 -33.48 98.27
C VAL A 78 64.67 -33.77 98.32
N SER A 79 64.18 -34.49 99.33
CA SER A 79 62.76 -34.77 99.50
C SER A 79 61.95 -33.50 99.77
N GLU A 80 62.46 -32.59 100.63
CA GLU A 80 61.84 -31.28 100.87
C GLU A 80 61.81 -30.43 99.60
N MET A 81 62.92 -30.42 98.84
CA MET A 81 63.01 -29.71 97.57
C MET A 81 62.03 -30.28 96.53
N GLN A 82 61.89 -31.60 96.43
CA GLN A 82 60.90 -32.26 95.57
C GLN A 82 59.48 -31.88 95.97
N ARG A 83 59.16 -31.93 97.26
CA ARG A 83 57.83 -31.54 97.77
C ARG A 83 57.54 -30.05 97.52
N GLN A 84 58.55 -29.18 97.63
CA GLN A 84 58.40 -27.77 97.25
C GLN A 84 58.15 -27.61 95.76
N ALA A 85 58.92 -28.29 94.91
CA ALA A 85 58.73 -28.28 93.47
C ALA A 85 57.34 -28.76 93.06
N GLU A 86 56.84 -29.86 93.65
CA GLU A 86 55.48 -30.38 93.40
C GLU A 86 54.40 -29.38 93.83
N ASN A 87 54.56 -28.72 95.00
CA ASN A 87 53.61 -27.71 95.46
C ASN A 87 53.62 -26.47 94.56
N ASP A 88 54.79 -26.02 94.11
CA ASP A 88 54.92 -24.88 93.21
C ASP A 88 54.37 -25.22 91.83
N GLU A 89 54.63 -26.42 91.31
CA GLU A 89 54.03 -26.92 90.08
C GLU A 89 52.50 -26.93 90.19
N HIS A 90 51.94 -27.48 91.27
CA HIS A 90 50.49 -27.48 91.51
C HIS A 90 49.92 -26.06 91.58
N ARG A 91 50.61 -25.12 92.23
CA ARG A 91 50.18 -23.72 92.29
C ARG A 91 50.16 -23.09 90.90
N VAL A 92 51.25 -23.24 90.16
CA VAL A 92 51.39 -22.70 88.80
C VAL A 92 50.32 -23.29 87.87
N THR A 93 50.07 -24.59 87.93
CA THR A 93 49.04 -25.24 87.09
C THR A 93 47.64 -24.75 87.46
N THR A 94 47.33 -24.64 88.75
CA THR A 94 46.02 -24.16 89.22
C THR A 94 45.78 -22.69 88.83
N ASP A 95 46.79 -21.84 89.00
CA ASP A 95 46.73 -20.43 88.60
C ASP A 95 46.62 -20.28 87.08
N HIS A 96 47.34 -21.12 86.32
CA HIS A 96 47.26 -21.14 84.87
C HIS A 96 45.88 -21.59 84.38
N GLU A 97 45.32 -22.66 84.94
CA GLU A 97 43.96 -23.12 84.63
C GLU A 97 42.89 -22.08 84.98
N LYS A 98 43.07 -21.36 86.09
CA LYS A 98 42.19 -20.26 86.47
C LYS A 98 42.28 -19.12 85.44
N ASN A 99 43.49 -18.72 85.06
CA ASN A 99 43.70 -17.70 84.04
C ASN A 99 43.11 -18.09 82.69
N ILE A 100 43.27 -19.35 82.25
CA ILE A 100 42.64 -19.86 81.03
C ILE A 100 41.11 -19.77 81.14
N ARG A 101 40.53 -20.23 82.25
CA ARG A 101 39.07 -20.17 82.47
C ARG A 101 38.54 -18.75 82.45
N ASP A 102 39.19 -17.83 83.14
CA ASP A 102 38.77 -16.42 83.19
C ASP A 102 38.94 -15.73 81.84
N THR A 103 40.01 -16.06 81.11
CA THR A 103 40.25 -15.55 79.75
C THR A 103 39.18 -16.05 78.80
N ASN A 104 38.88 -17.35 78.81
CA ASN A 104 37.83 -17.94 77.97
C ASN A 104 36.47 -17.33 78.28
N ARG A 105 36.13 -17.13 79.56
CA ARG A 105 34.88 -16.45 79.96
C ARG A 105 34.79 -15.03 79.40
N ARG A 106 35.86 -14.25 79.52
CA ARG A 106 35.89 -12.88 78.94
C ARG A 106 35.68 -12.90 77.43
N TYR A 107 36.30 -13.85 76.72
CA TYR A 107 36.10 -14.00 75.28
C TYR A 107 34.65 -14.40 74.94
N THR A 108 34.06 -15.36 75.65
CA THR A 108 32.67 -15.76 75.41
C THR A 108 31.71 -14.63 75.70
N ASP A 109 31.90 -13.91 76.80
CA ASP A 109 31.05 -12.78 77.17
C ASP A 109 31.18 -11.63 76.16
N ALA A 110 32.40 -11.35 75.69
CA ALA A 110 32.64 -10.36 74.64
C ALA A 110 31.97 -10.76 73.32
N GLN A 111 32.03 -12.04 72.92
CA GLN A 111 31.35 -12.54 71.72
C GLN A 111 29.83 -12.43 71.84
N ILE A 112 29.25 -12.81 72.98
CA ILE A 112 27.80 -12.70 73.23
C ILE A 112 27.39 -11.22 73.20
N ALA A 113 28.14 -10.34 73.85
CA ALA A 113 27.85 -8.91 73.88
C ALA A 113 28.01 -8.25 72.49
N ALA A 114 28.97 -8.69 71.68
CA ALA A 114 29.13 -8.23 70.31
C ALA A 114 27.98 -8.71 69.42
N THR A 115 27.58 -9.98 69.54
CA THR A 115 26.47 -10.56 68.77
C THR A 115 25.16 -9.87 69.10
N ARG A 116 24.84 -9.68 70.38
CA ARG A 116 23.62 -8.96 70.80
C ARG A 116 23.58 -7.52 70.31
N ARG A 117 24.73 -6.81 70.32
CA ARG A 117 24.82 -5.46 69.76
C ARG A 117 24.59 -5.46 68.25
N GLY A 118 25.25 -6.36 67.53
CA GLY A 118 25.04 -6.51 66.09
C GLY A 118 23.60 -6.85 65.72
N GLU A 119 22.94 -7.74 66.47
CA GLU A 119 21.52 -8.07 66.28
C GLU A 119 20.60 -6.86 66.53
N ALA A 120 20.87 -6.08 67.59
CA ALA A 120 20.10 -4.88 67.90
C ALA A 120 20.28 -3.80 66.82
N GLU A 121 21.52 -3.55 66.39
CA GLU A 121 21.84 -2.60 65.31
C GLU A 121 21.25 -3.04 63.97
N LEU A 122 21.29 -4.34 63.65
CA LEU A 122 20.67 -4.89 62.45
C LEU A 122 19.15 -4.69 62.51
N LYS A 123 18.51 -4.99 63.64
CA LYS A 123 17.08 -4.78 63.81
C LYS A 123 16.72 -3.30 63.64
N GLU A 124 17.43 -2.39 64.30
CA GLU A 124 17.20 -0.95 64.16
C GLU A 124 17.38 -0.48 62.70
N THR A 125 18.43 -0.95 62.03
CA THR A 125 18.70 -0.60 60.64
C THR A 125 17.62 -1.12 59.70
N THR A 126 17.18 -2.37 59.88
CA THR A 126 16.09 -2.95 59.09
C THR A 126 14.76 -2.20 59.30
N GLU A 127 14.43 -1.83 60.54
CA GLU A 127 13.24 -1.04 60.85
C GLU A 127 13.31 0.37 60.25
N ARG A 128 14.48 1.02 60.33
CA ARG A 128 14.71 2.34 59.71
C ARG A 128 14.56 2.27 58.20
N ASN A 129 15.15 1.27 57.55
CA ASN A 129 15.05 1.06 56.11
C ASN A 129 13.61 0.78 55.69
N TYR A 130 12.89 -0.06 56.43
CA TYR A 130 11.47 -0.34 56.18
C TYR A 130 10.62 0.93 56.27
N LYS A 131 10.80 1.75 57.31
CA LYS A 131 10.10 3.02 57.46
C LYS A 131 10.43 4.00 56.33
N SER A 132 11.69 4.06 55.90
CA SER A 132 12.12 4.91 54.77
C SER A 132 11.46 4.47 53.46
N GLN A 133 11.49 3.17 53.16
CA GLN A 133 10.85 2.62 51.96
C GLN A 133 9.34 2.85 51.96
N GLU A 134 8.69 2.67 53.11
CA GLU A 134 7.24 2.88 53.21
C GLU A 134 6.89 4.37 53.04
N PHE A 135 7.68 5.27 53.60
CA PHE A 135 7.53 6.72 53.38
C PHE A 135 7.71 7.09 51.90
N GLU A 136 8.76 6.57 51.23
CA GLU A 136 8.98 6.77 49.80
C GLU A 136 7.82 6.24 48.96
N ARG A 137 7.28 5.07 49.31
CA ARG A 137 6.13 4.46 48.65
C ARG A 137 4.88 5.33 48.79
N LEU A 138 4.58 5.80 50.00
CA LEU A 138 3.44 6.67 50.27
C LEU A 138 3.58 8.02 49.55
N SER A 139 4.75 8.66 49.62
CA SER A 139 5.03 9.91 48.91
C SER A 139 4.93 9.74 47.39
N SER A 140 5.41 8.61 46.85
CA SER A 140 5.28 8.31 45.42
C SER A 140 3.82 8.10 45.02
N ASN A 141 3.04 7.40 45.84
CA ASN A 141 1.61 7.19 45.59
C ASN A 141 0.83 8.51 45.62
N GLU A 142 1.15 9.41 46.55
CA GLU A 142 0.55 10.74 46.61
C GLU A 142 0.87 11.56 45.36
N LYS A 143 2.14 11.57 44.91
CA LYS A 143 2.55 12.20 43.65
C LYS A 143 1.79 11.62 42.45
N ILE A 144 1.65 10.30 42.39
CA ILE A 144 0.89 9.62 41.33
C ILE A 144 -0.59 10.04 41.38
N ALA A 145 -1.18 10.20 42.57
CA ALA A 145 -2.56 10.64 42.72
C ALA A 145 -2.75 12.08 42.21
N ILE A 146 -1.84 12.98 42.57
CA ILE A 146 -1.84 14.37 42.08
C ILE A 146 -1.71 14.42 40.56
N LEU A 147 -0.76 13.67 39.98
CA LEU A 147 -0.58 13.59 38.54
C LEU A 147 -1.83 13.05 37.84
N LYS A 148 -2.46 11.99 38.39
CA LYS A 148 -3.70 11.45 37.85
C LYS A 148 -4.83 12.48 37.86
N GLN A 149 -4.93 13.28 38.91
CA GLN A 149 -5.91 14.35 38.99
C GLN A 149 -5.65 15.43 37.93
N GLN A 150 -4.39 15.89 37.79
CA GLN A 150 -4.02 16.86 36.77
C GLN A 150 -4.34 16.36 35.35
N PHE A 151 -4.00 15.11 35.05
CA PHE A 151 -4.35 14.50 33.76
C PHE A 151 -5.86 14.38 33.55
N ALA A 152 -6.64 14.11 34.60
CA ALA A 152 -8.10 14.05 34.50
C ALA A 152 -8.69 15.44 34.22
N GLU A 153 -8.17 16.49 34.86
CA GLU A 153 -8.57 17.88 34.63
C GLU A 153 -8.22 18.34 33.21
N GLU A 154 -6.99 18.09 32.75
CA GLU A 154 -6.55 18.40 31.38
C GLU A 154 -7.39 17.67 30.34
N LYS A 155 -7.66 16.37 30.55
CA LYS A 155 -8.53 15.60 29.67
C LYS A 155 -9.95 16.19 29.62
N ALA A 156 -10.51 16.59 30.76
CA ALA A 156 -11.84 17.19 30.82
C ALA A 156 -11.90 18.53 30.06
N GLN A 157 -10.84 19.35 30.15
CA GLN A 157 -10.71 20.59 29.38
C GLN A 157 -10.65 20.31 27.87
N ILE A 158 -9.80 19.38 27.44
CA ILE A 158 -9.69 18.99 26.02
C ILE A 158 -11.04 18.47 25.49
N GLU A 159 -11.77 17.69 26.28
CA GLU A 159 -13.10 17.21 25.89
C GLU A 159 -14.13 18.35 25.80
N ALA A 160 -14.09 19.32 26.71
CA ALA A 160 -14.95 20.50 26.68
C ALA A 160 -14.66 21.35 25.43
N ASP A 161 -13.40 21.69 25.17
CA ASP A 161 -12.98 22.44 23.99
C ASP A 161 -13.38 21.72 22.70
N ARG A 162 -13.19 20.39 22.63
CA ARG A 162 -13.65 19.58 21.50
C ARG A 162 -15.16 19.64 21.30
N ARG A 163 -15.95 19.59 22.38
CA ARG A 163 -17.42 19.73 22.27
C ARG A 163 -17.81 21.12 21.75
N ASP A 164 -17.19 22.18 22.25
CA ASP A 164 -17.49 23.56 21.85
C ASP A 164 -17.10 23.85 20.40
N THR A 165 -15.90 23.41 19.99
CA THR A 165 -15.45 23.49 18.58
C THR A 165 -16.36 22.68 17.65
N THR A 166 -16.80 21.49 18.05
CA THR A 166 -17.72 20.67 17.24
C THR A 166 -19.10 21.32 17.15
N ALA A 167 -19.61 21.87 18.25
CA ALA A 167 -20.87 22.59 18.27
C ALA A 167 -20.84 23.86 17.39
N THR A 168 -19.75 24.64 17.46
CA THR A 168 -19.58 25.82 16.61
C THR A 168 -19.45 25.47 15.14
N LEU A 169 -18.64 24.45 14.79
CA LEU A 169 -18.48 23.98 13.42
C LEU A 169 -19.80 23.45 12.84
N SER A 170 -20.56 22.67 13.62
CA SER A 170 -21.86 22.17 13.18
C SER A 170 -22.87 23.30 12.94
N LYS A 171 -22.88 24.33 13.80
CA LYS A 171 -23.71 25.53 13.59
C LYS A 171 -23.31 26.26 12.31
N GLN A 172 -22.02 26.49 12.08
CA GLN A 172 -21.51 27.12 10.86
C GLN A 172 -21.86 26.31 9.60
N SER A 173 -21.75 24.98 9.67
CA SER A 173 -22.16 24.10 8.57
C SER A 173 -23.66 24.20 8.29
N GLN A 174 -24.49 24.25 9.33
CA GLN A 174 -25.94 24.43 9.19
C GLN A 174 -26.30 25.79 8.61
N THR A 175 -25.65 26.87 9.03
CA THR A 175 -25.90 28.21 8.46
C THR A 175 -25.48 28.26 7.00
N HIS A 176 -24.30 27.74 6.67
CA HIS A 176 -23.82 27.71 5.29
C HIS A 176 -24.72 26.85 4.38
N ARG A 177 -25.21 25.71 4.89
CA ARG A 177 -26.15 24.87 4.15
C ARG A 177 -27.46 25.62 3.87
N LYS A 178 -27.99 26.34 4.85
CA LYS A 178 -29.20 27.17 4.66
C LYS A 178 -28.98 28.29 3.64
N GLU A 179 -27.84 28.99 3.73
CA GLU A 179 -27.49 30.04 2.76
C GLU A 179 -27.41 29.46 1.33
N LEU A 180 -26.80 28.29 1.16
CA LEU A 180 -26.73 27.61 -0.13
C LEU A 180 -28.10 27.15 -0.63
N GLU A 181 -28.94 26.60 0.26
CA GLU A 181 -30.33 26.25 -0.05
C GLU A 181 -31.14 27.48 -0.51
N GLU A 182 -30.96 28.63 0.15
CA GLU A 182 -31.63 29.89 -0.24
C GLU A 182 -31.12 30.41 -1.59
N GLN A 183 -29.80 30.40 -1.83
CA GLN A 183 -29.22 30.83 -3.10
C GLN A 183 -29.67 29.94 -4.26
N THR A 184 -29.63 28.61 -4.07
CA THR A 184 -30.07 27.66 -5.10
C THR A 184 -31.56 27.81 -5.37
N ARG A 185 -32.38 28.00 -4.34
CA ARG A 185 -33.80 28.29 -4.50
C ARG A 185 -34.04 29.58 -5.28
N ALA A 186 -33.37 30.66 -4.93
CA ALA A 186 -33.51 31.94 -5.64
C ALA A 186 -33.10 31.82 -7.12
N ALA A 187 -31.99 31.12 -7.41
CA ALA A 187 -31.54 30.88 -8.78
C ALA A 187 -32.53 30.01 -9.60
N VAL A 188 -33.15 29.02 -8.96
CA VAL A 188 -34.21 28.22 -9.59
C VAL A 188 -35.43 29.07 -9.87
N GLU A 189 -35.88 29.89 -8.91
CA GLU A 189 -37.02 30.81 -9.10
C GLU A 189 -36.73 31.78 -10.26
N GLU A 190 -35.57 32.43 -10.29
CA GLU A 190 -35.13 33.30 -11.40
C GLU A 190 -35.09 32.57 -12.74
N SER A 191 -34.49 31.37 -12.79
CA SER A 191 -34.46 30.55 -14.02
C SER A 191 -35.85 30.16 -14.48
N THR A 192 -36.78 29.87 -13.57
CA THR A 192 -38.16 29.49 -13.93
C THR A 192 -38.94 30.66 -14.51
N GLU A 193 -38.75 31.87 -13.98
CA GLU A 193 -39.36 33.08 -14.53
C GLU A 193 -38.79 33.40 -15.92
N HIS A 194 -37.46 33.35 -16.08
CA HIS A 194 -36.86 33.50 -17.42
C HIS A 194 -37.34 32.47 -18.43
N TYR A 195 -37.51 31.21 -18.01
CA TYR A 195 -38.07 30.18 -18.88
C TYR A 195 -39.51 30.49 -19.29
N LYS A 196 -40.36 30.94 -18.36
CA LYS A 196 -41.74 31.36 -18.68
C LYS A 196 -41.75 32.52 -19.67
N GLU A 197 -40.96 33.56 -19.43
CA GLU A 197 -40.87 34.72 -20.33
C GLU A 197 -40.42 34.32 -21.73
N ALA A 198 -39.38 33.49 -21.84
CA ALA A 198 -38.89 32.98 -23.12
C ALA A 198 -39.93 32.11 -23.83
N TYR A 199 -40.64 31.26 -23.08
CA TYR A 199 -41.71 30.42 -23.61
C TYR A 199 -42.89 31.23 -24.14
N GLU A 200 -43.35 32.23 -23.38
CA GLU A 200 -44.41 33.15 -23.80
C GLU A 200 -43.98 33.97 -25.02
N GLY A 201 -42.72 34.44 -25.04
CA GLY A 201 -42.13 35.11 -26.19
C GLY A 201 -42.13 34.23 -27.45
N ALA A 202 -41.75 32.96 -27.32
CA ALA A 202 -41.76 31.99 -28.41
C ALA A 202 -43.18 31.70 -28.91
N LEU A 203 -44.15 31.53 -28.00
CA LEU A 203 -45.56 31.36 -28.36
C LEU A 203 -46.10 32.56 -29.13
N LYS A 204 -45.77 33.78 -28.70
CA LYS A 204 -46.15 35.02 -29.38
C LYS A 204 -45.55 35.07 -30.79
N GLN A 205 -44.25 34.84 -30.92
CA GLN A 205 -43.57 34.81 -32.23
C GLN A 205 -44.20 33.79 -33.18
N ASN A 206 -44.50 32.58 -32.69
CA ASN A 206 -45.15 31.56 -33.49
C ASN A 206 -46.55 31.99 -33.93
N ARG A 207 -47.34 32.58 -33.01
CA ARG A 207 -48.67 33.11 -33.33
C ARG A 207 -48.61 34.22 -34.40
N ASP A 208 -47.66 35.14 -34.27
CA ASP A 208 -47.45 36.23 -35.22
C ASP A 208 -47.02 35.69 -36.59
N ALA A 209 -46.12 34.69 -36.63
CA ALA A 209 -45.71 34.01 -37.86
C ALA A 209 -46.88 33.29 -38.55
N MET A 210 -47.74 32.60 -37.78
CA MET A 210 -48.93 31.95 -38.33
C MET A 210 -49.96 32.95 -38.84
N ALA A 211 -50.11 34.10 -38.17
CA ALA A 211 -50.97 35.18 -38.64
C ALA A 211 -50.46 35.76 -39.98
N ASP A 212 -49.15 36.01 -40.10
CA ASP A 212 -48.52 36.48 -41.34
C ASP A 212 -48.65 35.44 -42.46
N LEU A 213 -48.40 34.15 -42.19
CA LEU A 213 -48.62 33.07 -43.15
C LEU A 213 -50.07 33.01 -43.63
N ASN A 214 -51.04 33.07 -42.72
CA ASN A 214 -52.46 33.08 -43.07
C ASN A 214 -52.84 34.32 -43.89
N TRP A 215 -52.27 35.48 -43.56
CA TRP A 215 -52.50 36.71 -44.32
C TRP A 215 -51.95 36.61 -45.74
N ARG A 216 -50.70 36.14 -45.90
CA ARG A 216 -50.08 35.90 -47.21
C ARG A 216 -50.87 34.88 -48.03
N ALA A 217 -51.23 33.75 -47.44
CA ALA A 217 -52.03 32.73 -48.08
C ALA A 217 -53.40 33.27 -48.55
N SER A 218 -54.06 34.09 -47.73
CA SER A 218 -55.34 34.71 -48.10
C SER A 218 -55.18 35.67 -49.29
N LYS A 219 -54.11 36.49 -49.28
CA LYS A 219 -53.78 37.41 -50.38
C LYS A 219 -53.49 36.66 -51.68
N ASP A 220 -52.72 35.57 -51.62
CA ASP A 220 -52.39 34.74 -52.77
C ASP A 220 -53.65 34.07 -53.35
N ILE A 221 -54.56 33.59 -52.49
CA ILE A 221 -55.86 33.05 -52.92
C ILE A 221 -56.68 34.13 -53.64
N GLU A 222 -56.71 35.37 -53.15
CA GLU A 222 -57.41 36.47 -53.82
C GLU A 222 -56.79 36.85 -55.17
N GLN A 223 -55.46 36.83 -55.27
CA GLN A 223 -54.76 37.04 -56.54
C GLN A 223 -55.09 35.93 -57.53
N LEU A 224 -55.00 34.67 -57.10
CA LEU A 224 -55.35 33.52 -57.93
C LEU A 224 -56.80 33.59 -58.42
N LYS A 225 -57.74 33.98 -57.55
CA LYS A 225 -59.14 34.21 -57.92
C LYS A 225 -59.26 35.27 -59.01
N ARG A 226 -58.62 36.44 -58.84
CA ARG A 226 -58.63 37.53 -59.84
C ARG A 226 -58.06 37.08 -61.17
N ASP A 227 -56.89 36.46 -61.17
CA ASP A 227 -56.23 35.97 -62.39
C ASP A 227 -57.07 34.93 -63.12
N THR A 228 -57.71 34.04 -62.38
CA THR A 228 -58.59 33.01 -62.94
C THR A 228 -59.84 33.62 -63.56
N THR A 229 -60.47 34.58 -62.88
CA THR A 229 -61.63 35.32 -63.44
C THR A 229 -61.25 36.06 -64.71
N MET A 230 -60.12 36.79 -64.73
CA MET A 230 -59.65 37.51 -65.93
C MET A 230 -59.40 36.56 -67.11
N LYS A 231 -58.78 35.40 -66.88
CA LYS A 231 -58.57 34.39 -67.92
C LYS A 231 -59.90 33.84 -68.45
N LEU A 232 -60.86 33.55 -67.56
CA LEU A 232 -62.19 33.08 -67.96
C LEU A 232 -62.94 34.12 -68.80
N ASP A 233 -62.87 35.40 -68.43
CA ASP A 233 -63.47 36.49 -69.21
C ASP A 233 -62.83 36.64 -70.60
N ALA A 234 -61.50 36.50 -70.69
CA ALA A 234 -60.79 36.51 -71.98
C ALA A 234 -61.21 35.32 -72.88
N TYR A 235 -61.36 34.11 -72.32
CA TYR A 235 -61.85 32.95 -73.08
C TYR A 235 -63.31 33.13 -73.54
N SER A 236 -64.16 33.74 -72.72
CA SER A 236 -65.57 33.98 -73.05
C SER A 236 -65.72 34.93 -74.25
N SER A 237 -64.95 36.02 -74.27
CA SER A 237 -64.96 37.02 -75.36
C SER A 237 -64.35 36.51 -76.67
N GLN A 238 -63.41 35.58 -76.62
CA GLN A 238 -62.78 35.00 -77.82
C GLN A 238 -63.70 34.04 -78.60
N LYS A 239 -64.74 33.48 -77.96
CA LYS A 239 -65.69 32.53 -78.57
C LYS A 239 -66.70 33.20 -79.53
N THR A 240 -66.79 34.53 -79.52
CA THR A 240 -67.76 35.30 -80.32
C THR A 240 -67.24 35.82 -81.66
N ASP A 241 -65.95 35.62 -81.99
CA ASP A 241 -65.33 36.09 -83.24
C ASP A 241 -65.64 35.15 -84.44
N PRO A 242 -66.19 35.67 -85.57
CA PRO A 242 -66.44 34.92 -86.80
C PRO A 242 -65.22 34.21 -87.42
N PHE A 243 -63.99 34.69 -87.20
CA PHE A 243 -62.77 34.11 -87.80
C PHE A 243 -62.51 32.66 -87.35
N TYR A 244 -62.91 32.31 -86.12
CA TYR A 244 -62.70 30.98 -85.54
C TYR A 244 -63.77 29.93 -85.93
N ARG A 245 -64.67 30.22 -86.90
CA ARG A 245 -65.84 29.36 -87.20
C ARG A 245 -65.76 28.45 -88.43
N MET A 246 -64.76 28.56 -89.32
CA MET A 246 -64.73 27.75 -90.56
C MET A 246 -63.60 26.72 -90.55
N VAL A 247 -63.94 25.46 -90.26
CA VAL A 247 -63.01 24.32 -90.22
C VAL A 247 -63.01 23.49 -91.51
N ASN A 248 -64.04 23.61 -92.35
CA ASN A 248 -64.21 22.72 -93.51
C ASN A 248 -64.15 23.48 -94.84
N VAL A 249 -63.47 22.91 -95.83
CA VAL A 249 -63.55 23.29 -97.24
C VAL A 249 -64.81 22.63 -97.78
N ASP A 250 -65.71 23.40 -98.38
CA ASP A 250 -66.95 22.87 -98.96
C ASP A 250 -66.65 22.17 -100.30
N GLY A 251 -65.90 21.07 -100.23
CA GLY A 251 -65.36 20.30 -101.34
C GLY A 251 -66.21 19.09 -101.68
N LYS A 252 -66.51 18.92 -102.97
CA LYS A 252 -67.30 17.80 -103.50
C LYS A 252 -66.50 17.03 -104.55
N LEU A 253 -66.38 15.72 -104.36
CA LEU A 253 -65.77 14.80 -105.33
C LEU A 253 -66.86 14.09 -106.12
N THR A 254 -66.75 14.11 -107.45
CA THR A 254 -67.66 13.42 -108.38
C THR A 254 -66.89 12.45 -109.27
N GLU A 255 -67.41 11.25 -109.47
CA GLU A 255 -66.77 10.21 -110.27
C GLU A 255 -67.42 10.13 -111.66
N HIS A 256 -66.60 10.20 -112.70
CA HIS A 256 -67.00 9.95 -114.09
C HIS A 256 -66.30 8.68 -114.62
N ALA A 257 -66.70 8.22 -115.82
CA ALA A 257 -66.23 6.95 -116.38
C ALA A 257 -64.71 6.88 -116.54
N ASP A 258 -64.10 7.98 -116.97
CA ASP A 258 -62.69 8.12 -117.33
C ASP A 258 -61.86 8.95 -116.31
N GLN A 259 -62.51 9.73 -115.44
CA GLN A 259 -61.85 10.65 -114.51
C GLN A 259 -62.65 10.91 -113.24
N PHE A 260 -62.00 11.38 -112.18
CA PHE A 260 -62.64 12.02 -111.03
C PHE A 260 -62.57 13.53 -111.19
N VAL A 261 -63.66 14.23 -110.83
CA VAL A 261 -63.74 15.68 -110.85
C VAL A 261 -64.02 16.16 -109.42
N PHE A 262 -63.08 16.88 -108.84
CA PHE A 262 -63.22 17.51 -107.54
C PHE A 262 -63.52 19.00 -107.70
N THR A 263 -64.51 19.50 -106.98
CA THR A 263 -64.92 20.91 -106.98
C THR A 263 -64.94 21.47 -105.57
N ALA A 264 -64.23 22.56 -105.29
CA ALA A 264 -64.28 23.26 -104.01
C ALA A 264 -64.38 24.78 -104.18
N LYS A 265 -65.15 25.43 -103.31
CA LYS A 265 -65.23 26.89 -103.27
C LYS A 265 -64.02 27.46 -102.53
N ILE A 266 -63.17 28.18 -103.25
CA ILE A 266 -61.92 28.77 -102.77
C ILE A 266 -61.94 30.26 -103.12
N PRO A 267 -62.01 31.15 -102.12
CA PRO A 267 -61.89 32.58 -102.33
C PRO A 267 -60.58 32.95 -103.04
N GLU A 268 -60.62 33.98 -103.88
CA GLU A 268 -59.49 34.38 -104.73
C GLU A 268 -58.18 34.63 -103.95
N HIS A 269 -58.26 35.21 -102.76
CA HIS A 269 -57.10 35.51 -101.90
C HIS A 269 -56.46 34.27 -101.23
N GLU A 270 -57.11 33.11 -101.30
CA GLU A 270 -56.59 31.85 -100.74
C GLU A 270 -56.04 30.88 -101.81
N ARG A 271 -56.17 31.21 -103.10
CA ARG A 271 -55.78 30.31 -104.22
C ARG A 271 -54.34 29.82 -104.10
N ASP A 272 -53.40 30.72 -103.80
CA ASP A 272 -51.96 30.39 -103.70
C ASP A 272 -51.59 29.63 -102.42
N ARG A 273 -52.51 29.53 -101.47
CA ARG A 273 -52.28 28.92 -100.15
C ARG A 273 -52.83 27.51 -100.05
N ILE A 274 -53.37 26.97 -101.15
CA ILE A 274 -53.96 25.63 -101.23
C ILE A 274 -53.06 24.73 -102.07
N ASN A 275 -52.75 23.58 -101.51
CA ASN A 275 -51.92 22.55 -102.10
C ASN A 275 -52.75 21.27 -102.27
N ILE A 276 -52.79 20.77 -103.49
CA ILE A 276 -53.47 19.54 -103.86
C ILE A 276 -52.42 18.49 -104.16
N ASN A 277 -52.54 17.34 -103.53
CA ASN A 277 -51.64 16.23 -103.74
C ASN A 277 -52.42 14.92 -103.83
N ILE A 278 -51.91 13.94 -104.56
CA ILE A 278 -52.42 12.59 -104.55
C ILE A 278 -51.39 11.70 -103.87
N ARG A 279 -51.79 11.05 -102.78
CA ARG A 279 -50.94 10.10 -102.06
C ARG A 279 -51.65 8.76 -102.02
N GLY A 280 -51.07 7.75 -102.68
CA GLY A 280 -51.71 6.45 -102.84
C GLY A 280 -52.99 6.57 -103.67
N ASN A 281 -54.13 6.27 -103.06
CA ASN A 281 -55.46 6.36 -103.65
C ASN A 281 -56.31 7.46 -103.00
N GLU A 282 -55.70 8.51 -102.44
CA GLU A 282 -56.42 9.63 -101.82
C GLU A 282 -56.00 10.97 -102.44
N LEU A 283 -56.99 11.83 -102.68
CA LEU A 283 -56.79 13.24 -102.97
C LEU A 283 -56.70 14.00 -101.65
N ILE A 284 -55.56 14.63 -101.40
CA ILE A 284 -55.28 15.42 -100.21
C ILE A 284 -55.30 16.89 -100.59
N ILE A 285 -56.14 17.65 -99.91
CA ILE A 285 -56.24 19.09 -100.07
C ILE A 285 -55.81 19.72 -98.76
N SER A 286 -54.71 20.47 -98.82
CA SER A 286 -54.13 21.11 -97.64
C SER A 286 -54.03 22.60 -97.87
N GLY A 287 -54.24 23.40 -96.83
CA GLY A 287 -54.13 24.84 -96.93
C GLY A 287 -53.61 25.46 -95.64
N LYS A 288 -53.02 26.65 -95.75
CA LYS A 288 -52.57 27.45 -94.62
C LYS A 288 -53.22 28.83 -94.66
N ARG A 289 -53.94 29.17 -93.61
CA ARG A 289 -54.51 30.51 -93.37
C ARG A 289 -53.67 31.24 -92.35
N LYS A 290 -53.46 32.53 -92.60
CA LYS A 290 -52.79 33.45 -91.69
C LYS A 290 -53.68 34.67 -91.53
N SER A 291 -54.01 35.00 -90.29
CA SER A 291 -54.62 36.30 -89.93
C SER A 291 -53.65 37.05 -89.02
N GLU A 292 -53.51 38.34 -89.29
CA GLU A 292 -52.78 39.28 -88.45
C GLU A 292 -53.77 40.34 -87.99
N GLU A 293 -54.00 40.41 -86.68
CA GLU A 293 -54.76 41.49 -86.07
C GLU A 293 -53.81 42.36 -85.25
N ALA A 294 -53.96 43.67 -85.41
CA ALA A 294 -53.27 44.68 -84.62
C ALA A 294 -54.30 45.41 -83.78
N LEU A 295 -54.19 45.30 -82.45
CA LEU A 295 -55.03 46.04 -81.51
C LEU A 295 -54.16 47.06 -80.77
N GLU A 296 -54.57 48.32 -80.77
CA GLU A 296 -54.01 49.34 -79.87
C GLU A 296 -54.60 49.13 -78.48
N VAL A 297 -53.77 48.64 -77.56
CA VAL A 297 -54.19 48.40 -76.18
C VAL A 297 -54.05 49.68 -75.35
N GLU A 298 -53.06 50.53 -75.69
CA GLU A 298 -52.77 51.84 -75.08
C GLU A 298 -52.08 52.77 -76.09
N PRO A 299 -52.07 54.12 -75.89
CA PRO A 299 -51.42 55.06 -76.80
C PRO A 299 -49.92 54.71 -76.98
N GLY A 300 -49.55 54.23 -78.17
CA GLY A 300 -48.17 53.84 -78.50
C GLY A 300 -47.82 52.36 -78.28
N ARG A 301 -48.74 51.51 -77.80
CA ARG A 301 -48.51 50.06 -77.63
C ARG A 301 -49.46 49.24 -78.50
N VAL A 302 -48.92 48.74 -79.62
CA VAL A 302 -49.64 47.86 -80.56
C VAL A 302 -49.35 46.41 -80.21
N ALA A 303 -50.37 45.66 -79.80
CA ALA A 303 -50.30 44.21 -79.66
C ALA A 303 -50.65 43.58 -81.02
N ARG A 304 -49.73 42.81 -81.59
CA ARG A 304 -49.97 42.03 -82.82
C ARG A 304 -50.14 40.57 -82.45
N THR A 305 -51.26 40.00 -82.87
CA THR A 305 -51.49 38.56 -82.77
C THR A 305 -51.53 37.99 -84.18
N SER A 306 -50.65 37.03 -84.47
CA SER A 306 -50.70 36.26 -85.70
C SER A 306 -51.27 34.88 -85.40
N SER A 307 -52.44 34.57 -85.96
CA SER A 307 -53.01 33.23 -85.91
C SER A 307 -52.69 32.47 -87.20
N TYR A 308 -52.19 31.25 -87.04
CA TYR A 308 -51.89 30.35 -88.15
C TYR A 308 -52.78 29.12 -88.01
N GLN A 309 -53.61 28.87 -89.02
CA GLN A 309 -54.41 27.66 -89.10
C GLN A 309 -54.01 26.88 -90.35
N SER A 310 -53.68 25.61 -90.17
CA SER A 310 -53.54 24.66 -91.27
C SER A 310 -54.72 23.71 -91.28
N PHE A 311 -55.33 23.50 -92.43
CA PHE A 311 -56.34 22.45 -92.62
C PHE A 311 -55.83 21.43 -93.64
N SER A 312 -56.33 20.21 -93.52
CA SER A 312 -56.07 19.12 -94.46
C SER A 312 -57.33 18.26 -94.55
N GLU A 313 -57.89 18.15 -95.74
CA GLU A 313 -59.00 17.26 -96.03
C GLU A 313 -58.55 16.19 -97.02
N ASN A 314 -58.97 14.96 -96.74
CA ASN A 314 -58.62 13.80 -97.55
C ASN A 314 -59.90 13.24 -98.18
N PHE A 315 -59.87 13.07 -99.50
CA PHE A 315 -60.95 12.47 -100.27
C PHE A 315 -60.47 11.14 -100.87
N PRO A 316 -61.08 10.00 -100.50
CA PRO A 316 -60.70 8.71 -101.05
C PRO A 316 -61.08 8.60 -102.53
N LEU A 317 -60.17 8.10 -103.36
CA LEU A 317 -60.38 7.80 -104.76
C LEU A 317 -60.51 6.28 -104.90
N ASN A 318 -61.68 5.81 -105.34
CA ASN A 318 -61.99 4.38 -105.39
C ASN A 318 -61.36 3.63 -106.56
N PHE A 319 -60.62 4.33 -107.43
CA PHE A 319 -59.95 3.74 -108.59
C PHE A 319 -58.53 4.31 -108.71
N PRO A 320 -57.53 3.51 -109.15
CA PRO A 320 -56.18 4.02 -109.36
C PRO A 320 -56.18 5.18 -110.35
N VAL A 321 -55.54 6.28 -109.98
CA VAL A 321 -55.50 7.51 -110.79
C VAL A 321 -54.11 7.80 -111.31
N ASP A 322 -54.01 8.58 -112.38
CA ASP A 322 -52.73 9.02 -112.93
C ASP A 322 -52.38 10.41 -112.44
N PRO A 323 -51.57 10.53 -111.35
CA PRO A 323 -51.27 11.83 -110.76
C PRO A 323 -50.44 12.73 -111.70
N LYS A 324 -49.78 12.15 -112.73
CA LYS A 324 -48.97 12.90 -113.69
C LYS A 324 -49.80 13.77 -114.64
N ASN A 325 -51.03 13.36 -114.90
CA ASN A 325 -51.94 14.03 -115.84
C ASN A 325 -53.09 14.76 -115.12
N LEU A 326 -52.90 15.12 -113.85
CA LEU A 326 -53.86 15.91 -113.10
C LEU A 326 -53.92 17.34 -113.66
N THR A 327 -55.12 17.81 -114.00
CA THR A 327 -55.36 19.19 -114.40
C THR A 327 -56.15 19.93 -113.33
N ARG A 328 -55.82 21.21 -113.15
CA ARG A 328 -56.51 22.11 -112.22
C ARG A 328 -56.90 23.37 -112.95
N GLU A 329 -58.15 23.76 -112.79
CA GLU A 329 -58.72 24.96 -113.39
C GLU A 329 -59.50 25.71 -112.32
N TYR A 330 -59.45 27.04 -112.36
CA TYR A 330 -60.27 27.89 -111.51
C TYR A 330 -61.36 28.51 -112.37
N ASP A 331 -62.61 28.20 -112.04
CA ASP A 331 -63.79 28.83 -112.61
C ASP A 331 -64.37 29.78 -111.55
N GLY A 332 -63.95 31.05 -111.63
CA GLY A 332 -64.25 32.07 -110.61
C GLY A 332 -63.72 31.70 -109.23
N ASP A 333 -64.61 31.56 -108.25
CA ASP A 333 -64.29 31.15 -106.88
C ASP A 333 -64.31 29.62 -106.68
N THR A 334 -64.40 28.84 -107.77
CA THR A 334 -64.47 27.37 -107.69
C THR A 334 -63.23 26.74 -108.31
N LEU A 335 -62.53 25.93 -107.53
CA LEU A 335 -61.44 25.10 -108.01
C LEU A 335 -62.00 23.78 -108.53
N VAL A 336 -61.74 23.49 -109.80
CA VAL A 336 -62.09 22.24 -110.47
C VAL A 336 -60.81 21.46 -110.73
N VAL A 337 -60.67 20.29 -110.13
CA VAL A 337 -59.53 19.39 -110.31
C VAL A 337 -60.00 18.15 -111.04
N ARG A 338 -59.40 17.86 -112.19
CA ARG A 338 -59.70 16.65 -112.97
C ARG A 338 -58.56 15.66 -112.83
N ILE A 339 -58.91 14.44 -112.44
CA ILE A 339 -57.97 13.39 -112.09
C ILE A 339 -58.29 12.17 -112.96
N PRO A 340 -57.51 11.90 -114.03
CA PRO A 340 -57.76 10.78 -114.92
C PRO A 340 -57.49 9.43 -114.24
N LYS A 341 -58.28 8.42 -114.59
CA LYS A 341 -58.12 7.03 -114.10
C LYS A 341 -57.01 6.29 -114.87
N ARG A 342 -56.27 5.40 -114.20
CA ARG A 342 -55.20 4.56 -114.80
C ARG A 342 -55.73 3.21 -115.28
N ALA A 343 -55.25 2.76 -116.44
CA ALA A 343 -55.73 1.52 -117.06
C ALA A 343 -55.22 0.20 -116.42
N THR A 344 -54.20 0.20 -115.55
CA THR A 344 -53.65 -1.03 -114.90
C THR A 344 -52.99 -0.73 -113.54
N TYR A 345 -53.07 -1.67 -112.58
CA TYR A 345 -52.64 -1.53 -111.16
C TYR A 345 -51.62 -2.62 -110.74
N GLU A 346 -50.53 -2.23 -110.08
CA GLU A 346 -49.71 -3.11 -109.23
C GLU A 346 -49.48 -2.45 -107.84
N PRO A 347 -49.83 -3.11 -106.72
CA PRO A 347 -49.65 -2.57 -105.37
C PRO A 347 -48.24 -2.78 -104.81
N ALA A 348 -47.61 -1.71 -104.31
CA ALA A 348 -46.40 -1.78 -103.50
C ALA A 348 -46.72 -2.11 -102.02
N LYS A 349 -45.92 -3.00 -101.40
CA LYS A 349 -46.10 -3.47 -100.00
C LYS A 349 -45.54 -2.48 -98.96
N PRO A 350 -46.22 -2.27 -97.81
CA PRO A 350 -45.74 -1.39 -96.74
C PRO A 350 -44.69 -2.04 -95.81
N LYS A 351 -43.75 -1.23 -95.31
CA LYS A 351 -42.73 -1.63 -94.31
C LYS A 351 -43.29 -1.50 -92.87
N PRO A 352 -42.94 -2.40 -91.94
CA PRO A 352 -43.40 -2.35 -90.55
C PRO A 352 -42.62 -1.34 -89.68
N VAL A 353 -43.34 -0.72 -88.73
CA VAL A 353 -42.86 0.25 -87.75
C VAL A 353 -42.31 -0.49 -86.52
N VAL A 354 -41.09 -0.16 -86.07
CA VAL A 354 -40.44 -0.75 -84.89
C VAL A 354 -40.81 0.05 -83.64
N SER A 355 -41.43 -0.58 -82.64
CA SER A 355 -41.61 -0.05 -81.30
C SER A 355 -40.33 -0.28 -80.47
N ARG A 356 -39.85 0.75 -79.78
CA ARG A 356 -38.70 0.63 -78.85
C ARG A 356 -39.20 0.13 -77.50
N SER A 357 -38.67 -1.01 -77.06
CA SER A 357 -38.83 -1.53 -75.71
C SER A 357 -38.09 -0.66 -74.69
N ALA A 358 -38.76 -0.36 -73.58
CA ALA A 358 -38.19 0.29 -72.41
C ALA A 358 -37.67 -0.76 -71.43
N ALA A 359 -36.42 -0.63 -70.97
CA ALA A 359 -35.85 -1.22 -69.76
C ALA A 359 -34.42 -0.69 -69.59
N GLU A 360 -33.92 -0.30 -68.41
CA GLU A 360 -34.36 -0.53 -67.03
C GLU A 360 -33.79 0.54 -66.09
N ARG A 361 -34.40 0.73 -64.92
CA ARG A 361 -33.93 1.69 -63.90
C ARG A 361 -32.67 1.16 -63.20
N PRO A 362 -31.68 2.02 -62.88
CA PRO A 362 -30.42 1.57 -62.29
C PRO A 362 -30.60 1.04 -60.86
N HIS A 363 -29.87 -0.02 -60.55
CA HIS A 363 -29.82 -0.67 -59.24
C HIS A 363 -28.86 0.09 -58.31
N PHE A 364 -29.31 0.47 -57.11
CA PHE A 364 -28.46 1.09 -56.09
C PHE A 364 -27.74 0.06 -55.21
N PRO A 365 -26.49 0.32 -54.76
CA PRO A 365 -25.70 -0.63 -53.98
C PRO A 365 -26.23 -0.80 -52.54
N LYS A 366 -26.04 -2.00 -51.96
CA LYS A 366 -26.62 -2.47 -50.69
C LYS A 366 -26.03 -1.87 -49.40
N ASN A 367 -25.36 -0.72 -49.49
CA ASN A 367 -24.57 -0.16 -48.39
C ASN A 367 -25.20 1.13 -47.83
N LEU A 368 -26.52 1.28 -47.96
CA LEU A 368 -27.27 2.31 -47.25
C LEU A 368 -27.62 1.78 -45.86
N PRO A 369 -27.30 2.50 -44.76
CA PRO A 369 -27.64 2.06 -43.42
C PRO A 369 -29.16 1.88 -43.32
N GLY A 370 -29.58 0.69 -42.90
CA GLY A 370 -30.99 0.35 -42.78
C GLY A 370 -31.67 1.22 -41.72
N GLU A 371 -32.97 1.43 -41.88
CA GLU A 371 -33.85 2.22 -41.00
C GLU A 371 -33.72 1.86 -39.50
N ALA A 372 -33.26 0.65 -39.19
CA ALA A 372 -32.97 0.16 -37.83
C ALA A 372 -31.70 0.75 -37.18
N GLU A 373 -30.78 1.33 -37.95
CA GLU A 373 -29.54 1.93 -37.45
C GLU A 373 -29.72 3.43 -37.14
N LEU A 374 -30.62 4.10 -37.86
CA LEU A 374 -31.03 5.49 -37.61
C LEU A 374 -31.85 5.62 -36.31
N ALA A 375 -32.56 4.57 -35.89
CA ALA A 375 -33.32 4.56 -34.64
C ALA A 375 -32.45 4.45 -33.37
N LYS A 376 -31.19 4.00 -33.48
CA LYS A 376 -30.27 3.85 -32.33
C LYS A 376 -29.48 5.12 -31.99
N LEU A 377 -29.56 6.17 -32.83
CA LEU A 377 -28.92 7.46 -32.59
C LEU A 377 -29.80 8.46 -31.83
N ASN A 378 -31.10 8.19 -31.65
CA ASN A 378 -32.08 9.11 -31.07
C ASN A 378 -32.74 8.57 -29.80
N ASP A 379 -32.02 7.81 -28.98
CA ASP A 379 -32.52 7.34 -27.68
C ASP A 379 -32.06 8.28 -26.55
N PRO A 380 -32.96 9.07 -25.91
CA PRO A 380 -32.58 10.11 -24.94
C PRO A 380 -32.31 9.61 -23.51
N GLU A 381 -32.39 8.30 -23.22
CA GLU A 381 -32.28 7.75 -21.85
C GLU A 381 -30.91 7.12 -21.49
N ARG A 382 -29.84 7.36 -22.25
CA ARG A 382 -28.49 6.90 -21.85
C ARG A 382 -27.63 8.04 -21.31
N GLY A 383 -27.73 8.25 -19.99
CA GLY A 383 -26.73 9.03 -19.24
C GLY A 383 -25.32 8.41 -19.34
N PRO A 384 -24.25 9.18 -19.10
CA PRO A 384 -22.88 8.72 -19.33
C PRO A 384 -22.50 7.58 -18.38
N GLU A 385 -22.08 6.44 -18.94
CA GLU A 385 -21.44 5.35 -18.20
C GLU A 385 -20.09 5.82 -17.61
N PRO A 386 -19.74 5.39 -16.38
CA PRO A 386 -18.52 5.81 -15.71
C PRO A 386 -17.28 5.20 -16.38
N GLN A 387 -16.27 6.03 -16.63
CA GLN A 387 -14.97 5.58 -17.12
C GLN A 387 -14.21 4.87 -16.00
N ASP A 388 -14.00 3.56 -16.17
CA ASP A 388 -13.14 2.75 -15.32
C ASP A 388 -11.67 3.03 -15.71
N GLU A 389 -11.05 4.01 -15.04
CA GLU A 389 -9.64 4.36 -15.21
C GLU A 389 -8.74 3.22 -14.72
N ARG A 390 -8.28 2.39 -15.66
CA ARG A 390 -7.18 1.46 -15.45
C ARG A 390 -5.86 2.22 -15.34
N ILE A 391 -5.34 2.32 -14.12
CA ILE A 391 -3.98 2.78 -13.81
C ILE A 391 -2.94 1.73 -14.26
N PRO A 392 -1.91 2.05 -15.07
CA PRO A 392 -0.79 1.15 -15.33
C PRO A 392 0.28 1.17 -14.22
N PRO A 393 0.99 0.04 -13.97
CA PRO A 393 1.76 -0.19 -12.75
C PRO A 393 3.13 0.54 -12.71
N SER A 394 3.46 1.04 -11.52
CA SER A 394 4.74 1.68 -11.21
C SER A 394 5.86 0.67 -10.96
N LYS A 395 7.06 1.00 -11.46
CA LYS A 395 8.31 0.24 -11.28
C LYS A 395 8.71 0.23 -9.80
N ARG A 396 8.65 -0.92 -9.13
CA ARG A 396 9.35 -1.15 -7.84
C ARG A 396 10.66 -1.89 -8.08
N LYS A 397 11.77 -1.23 -7.76
CA LYS A 397 13.10 -1.84 -7.61
C LYS A 397 13.11 -2.76 -6.39
N ARG A 398 13.68 -3.96 -6.58
CA ARG A 398 13.98 -4.95 -5.54
C ARG A 398 15.24 -4.49 -4.78
N THR A 399 15.18 -4.47 -3.45
CA THR A 399 16.34 -4.64 -2.58
C THR A 399 15.98 -5.70 -1.56
N GLY A 400 16.57 -6.89 -1.72
CA GLY A 400 16.54 -7.94 -0.72
C GLY A 400 17.69 -7.73 0.26
N THR A 401 17.40 -7.87 1.54
CA THR A 401 18.42 -8.17 2.56
C THR A 401 17.80 -9.18 3.51
N THR A 402 18.35 -10.39 3.43
CA THR A 402 18.17 -11.52 4.31
C THR A 402 18.70 -11.19 5.71
N PHE A 403 17.94 -11.54 6.75
CA PHE A 403 18.52 -11.81 8.07
C PHE A 403 18.10 -13.22 8.48
N GLU A 404 19.12 -14.08 8.59
CA GLU A 404 19.04 -15.41 9.16
C GLU A 404 18.94 -15.33 10.68
N THR A 405 18.20 -16.29 11.21
CA THR A 405 18.14 -16.74 12.58
C THR A 405 19.47 -17.31 13.06
N SER A 406 19.85 -16.96 14.29
CA SER A 406 20.58 -17.80 15.24
C SER A 406 20.18 -17.40 16.66
#